data_AF-V5NAW0-F1
#
_entry.id   AF-V5NAW0-F1
#
_cell.length_a   1.000
_cell.length_b   1.000
_cell.length_c   1.000
_cell.angle_alpha   90.00
_cell.angle_beta   90.00
_cell.angle_gamma   90.00
#
_symmetry.space_group_name_H-M   'P 1'
#
loop_
_entity.id
_entity.type
_entity.pdbx_description
1 polymer ?
#
loop_
_entity_poly.entity_id
_entity_poly.type
_entity_poly.pdbx_seq_one_letter_code
_entity_poly.pdbx_strand_id
1 'polypeptide(L)'
;MDDKVETLGRLARWKIDNLGPSSYKKSDPFKVGIWNWYFSVVRNRYLYIHIFPEPSSVSKDQPPFARFILRVSNASSSRSFHISPVQEKLLRTEDDFIWSVDTPSVGRYIIDVEFLDLKINGEETSSVWPSDEVYQTIGIQSSTICCLSRMLDEAIHADLTIITADGSLRAHKAVLSSSSPVFRSMFHHNLKEKESSTIHVEDMSLESCTALISFLYGTIKQQDFWKHRLALLGAANKYDIDGLKDICEESLLEDLNSRNVLDMLNEAWFYELLKLKKGCLVFLFEFGKIHDVKDKLNNFFQHADRELVIEMFQEVLSVSNPV
;
A
#
# COMPACT_ATOMS: atom_id res chain seq x y z
N MET A 1 26.72 -4.00 7.77
CA MET A 1 25.42 -3.40 7.38
C MET A 1 24.98 -3.86 5.97
N ASP A 2 25.76 -4.72 5.31
CA ASP A 2 25.59 -5.16 3.90
C ASP A 2 24.41 -6.10 3.61
N ASP A 3 23.73 -6.60 4.65
CA ASP A 3 22.73 -7.67 4.49
C ASP A 3 21.29 -7.14 4.59
N LYS A 4 21.10 -5.91 5.06
CA LYS A 4 19.76 -5.32 5.23
C LYS A 4 19.09 -5.05 3.87
N VAL A 5 17.81 -5.39 3.77
CA VAL A 5 16.96 -5.09 2.62
C VAL A 5 16.03 -3.92 2.96
N GLU A 6 15.99 -2.92 2.10
CA GLU A 6 15.08 -1.78 2.19
C GLU A 6 13.77 -2.15 1.48
N THR A 7 12.62 -1.97 2.14
CA THR A 7 11.29 -2.27 1.57
C THR A 7 10.42 -1.04 1.48
N LEU A 8 9.61 -0.94 0.42
CA LEU A 8 8.61 0.10 0.27
C LEU A 8 7.43 -0.40 -0.57
N GLY A 9 6.29 -0.61 0.08
CA GLY A 9 5.10 -1.20 -0.55
C GLY A 9 5.42 -2.52 -1.22
N ARG A 10 5.38 -2.53 -2.56
CA ARG A 10 5.63 -3.71 -3.39
C ARG A 10 7.11 -3.91 -3.79
N LEU A 11 8.00 -3.03 -3.32
CA LEU A 11 9.43 -3.05 -3.64
C LEU A 11 10.27 -3.56 -2.48
N ALA A 12 11.32 -4.29 -2.83
CA ALA A 12 12.44 -4.55 -1.94
C ALA A 12 13.77 -4.37 -2.67
N ARG A 13 14.73 -3.74 -1.99
CA ARG A 13 16.05 -3.40 -2.51
C ARG A 13 17.14 -3.94 -1.60
N TRP A 14 18.09 -4.66 -2.20
CA TRP A 14 19.30 -5.09 -1.54
C TRP A 14 20.52 -4.43 -2.16
N LYS A 15 21.25 -3.65 -1.33
CA LYS A 15 22.52 -3.00 -1.70
C LYS A 15 23.68 -3.84 -1.19
N ILE A 16 24.48 -4.36 -2.10
CA ILE A 16 25.65 -5.19 -1.80
C ILE A 16 26.90 -4.37 -2.07
N ASP A 17 27.64 -3.97 -1.03
CA ASP A 17 28.79 -3.07 -1.19
C ASP A 17 30.01 -3.72 -1.84
N ASN A 18 30.29 -4.98 -1.48
CA ASN A 18 31.42 -5.71 -2.02
C ASN A 18 31.03 -7.14 -2.41
N LEU A 19 30.92 -7.39 -3.71
CA LEU A 19 30.75 -8.72 -4.28
C LEU A 19 32.02 -9.11 -5.07
N GLY A 20 32.85 -9.94 -4.44
CA GLY A 20 34.10 -10.44 -5.01
C GLY A 20 33.90 -11.57 -6.03
N PRO A 21 34.96 -11.99 -6.73
CA PRO A 21 34.88 -13.15 -7.62
C PRO A 21 34.62 -14.43 -6.82
N SER A 22 33.79 -15.33 -7.34
CA SER A 22 33.47 -16.63 -6.71
C SER A 22 32.92 -16.51 -5.28
N SER A 23 31.97 -15.59 -5.07
CA SER A 23 31.38 -15.31 -3.76
C SER A 23 29.89 -15.67 -3.68
N TYR A 24 29.45 -16.11 -2.51
CA TYR A 24 28.04 -16.20 -2.12
C TYR A 24 27.71 -15.12 -1.10
N LYS A 25 26.52 -14.52 -1.22
CA LYS A 25 25.94 -13.67 -0.16
C LYS A 25 24.44 -13.96 -0.04
N LYS A 26 23.90 -13.75 1.15
CA LYS A 26 22.47 -13.85 1.46
C LYS A 26 22.06 -12.63 2.28
N SER A 27 20.87 -12.09 2.03
CA SER A 27 20.36 -10.93 2.76
C SER A 27 19.78 -11.32 4.13
N ASP A 28 19.51 -10.32 4.96
CA ASP A 28 18.55 -10.41 6.07
C ASP A 28 17.14 -10.68 5.52
N PRO A 29 16.23 -11.27 6.32
CA PRO A 29 14.84 -11.46 5.89
C PRO A 29 14.13 -10.11 5.75
N PHE A 30 13.20 -10.02 4.80
CA PHE A 30 12.36 -8.84 4.61
C PHE A 30 10.91 -9.22 4.33
N LYS A 31 9.96 -8.44 4.86
CA LYS A 31 8.52 -8.72 4.73
C LYS A 31 7.94 -8.02 3.49
N VAL A 32 7.27 -8.78 2.63
CA VAL A 32 6.39 -8.24 1.56
C VAL A 32 5.13 -9.11 1.51
N GLY A 33 3.97 -8.47 1.62
CA GLY A 33 2.72 -9.17 1.91
C GLY A 33 2.80 -9.89 3.26
N ILE A 34 2.32 -11.12 3.31
CA ILE A 34 2.33 -11.95 4.54
C ILE A 34 3.62 -12.78 4.71
N TRP A 35 4.52 -12.77 3.73
CA TRP A 35 5.73 -13.60 3.76
C TRP A 35 6.97 -12.79 4.08
N ASN A 36 7.88 -13.43 4.84
CA ASN A 36 9.28 -13.04 4.88
C ASN A 36 10.01 -13.65 3.68
N TRP A 37 10.91 -12.89 3.09
CA TRP A 37 11.66 -13.23 1.89
C TRP A 37 13.15 -13.09 2.14
N TYR A 38 13.94 -13.81 1.35
CA TYR A 38 15.38 -13.66 1.27
C TYR A 38 15.80 -13.40 -0.17
N PHE A 39 16.85 -12.59 -0.32
CA PHE A 39 17.69 -12.65 -1.50
C PHE A 39 18.92 -13.52 -1.22
N SER A 40 19.41 -14.20 -2.25
CA SER A 40 20.79 -14.66 -2.29
C SER A 40 21.41 -14.40 -3.64
N VAL A 41 22.73 -14.26 -3.66
CA VAL A 41 23.51 -14.16 -4.88
C VAL A 41 24.70 -15.10 -4.87
N VAL A 42 24.93 -15.73 -6.02
CA VAL A 42 26.15 -16.49 -6.31
C VAL A 42 26.85 -15.82 -7.48
N ARG A 43 28.07 -15.32 -7.27
CA ARG A 43 28.89 -14.74 -8.34
C ARG A 43 29.94 -15.73 -8.79
N ASN A 44 29.88 -16.17 -10.04
CA ASN A 44 30.95 -16.92 -10.71
C ASN A 44 31.29 -16.22 -12.04
N ARG A 45 31.08 -16.89 -13.18
CA ARG A 45 31.13 -16.26 -14.51
C ARG A 45 29.97 -15.28 -14.73
N TYR A 46 28.81 -15.63 -14.21
CA TYR A 46 27.60 -14.82 -14.20
C TYR A 46 27.26 -14.46 -12.75
N LEU A 47 26.40 -13.46 -12.58
CA LEU A 47 25.73 -13.19 -11.32
C LEU A 47 24.42 -13.97 -11.31
N TYR A 48 24.29 -14.94 -10.41
CA TYR A 48 23.05 -15.68 -10.20
C TYR A 48 22.32 -15.10 -9.00
N ILE A 49 21.05 -14.80 -9.16
CA ILE A 49 20.21 -14.13 -8.16
C ILE A 49 19.03 -15.04 -7.84
N HIS A 50 18.80 -15.27 -6.56
CA HIS A 50 17.68 -16.03 -6.03
C HIS A 50 16.79 -15.10 -5.22
N ILE A 51 15.49 -15.36 -5.26
CA ILE A 51 14.51 -14.80 -4.34
C ILE A 51 13.58 -15.92 -3.90
N PHE A 52 13.38 -16.06 -2.60
CA PHE A 52 12.64 -17.17 -2.03
C PHE A 52 12.04 -16.82 -0.67
N PRO A 53 10.91 -17.44 -0.28
CA PRO A 53 10.32 -17.21 1.03
C PRO A 53 11.15 -17.85 2.14
N GLU A 54 11.15 -17.24 3.31
CA GLU A 54 11.65 -17.83 4.54
C GLU A 54 10.84 -19.08 4.90
N PRO A 55 11.48 -20.22 5.20
CA PRO A 55 10.78 -21.40 5.70
C PRO A 55 10.08 -21.09 7.04
N SER A 56 8.75 -21.08 7.04
CA SER A 56 7.89 -20.82 8.20
C SER A 56 6.63 -21.69 8.14
N SER A 57 5.76 -21.65 9.15
CA SER A 57 4.43 -22.28 9.06
C SER A 57 3.61 -21.66 7.93
N VAL A 58 3.61 -20.32 7.84
CA VAL A 58 2.88 -19.57 6.81
C VAL A 58 3.33 -19.96 5.40
N SER A 59 4.63 -20.00 5.11
CA SER A 59 5.11 -20.34 3.76
C SER A 59 4.94 -21.82 3.39
N LYS A 60 4.75 -22.71 4.39
CA LYS A 60 4.41 -24.12 4.17
C LYS A 60 2.93 -24.32 3.86
N ASP A 61 2.06 -23.71 4.68
CA ASP A 61 0.60 -23.86 4.54
C ASP A 61 0.06 -23.02 3.37
N GLN A 62 0.68 -21.87 3.12
CA GLN A 62 0.30 -20.89 2.11
C GLN A 62 1.52 -20.44 1.29
N PRO A 63 2.07 -21.31 0.41
CA PRO A 63 3.23 -20.95 -0.39
C PRO A 63 2.91 -19.81 -1.38
N PRO A 64 3.78 -18.79 -1.50
CA PRO A 64 3.52 -17.65 -2.36
C PRO A 64 3.59 -18.02 -3.84
N PHE A 65 2.51 -17.75 -4.56
CA PHE A 65 2.51 -17.64 -6.01
C PHE A 65 2.76 -16.17 -6.38
N ALA A 66 3.99 -15.87 -6.79
CA ALA A 66 4.46 -14.50 -7.00
C ALA A 66 4.58 -14.18 -8.49
N ARG A 67 4.05 -13.02 -8.88
CA ARG A 67 4.35 -12.38 -10.15
C ARG A 67 5.26 -11.19 -9.91
N PHE A 68 6.48 -11.19 -10.44
CA PHE A 68 7.49 -10.18 -10.09
C PHE A 68 8.48 -9.89 -11.22
N ILE A 69 9.21 -8.79 -11.09
CA ILE A 69 10.35 -8.42 -11.93
C ILE A 69 11.56 -8.09 -11.06
N LEU A 70 12.75 -8.36 -11.57
CA LEU A 70 14.01 -7.97 -10.95
C LEU A 70 14.72 -6.92 -11.79
N ARG A 71 15.37 -5.99 -11.10
CA ARG A 71 16.27 -5.00 -11.70
C ARG A 71 17.61 -5.06 -11.00
N VAL A 72 18.69 -5.15 -11.77
CA VAL A 72 20.06 -5.21 -11.25
C VAL A 72 20.88 -4.11 -11.87
N SER A 73 21.54 -3.33 -11.02
CA SER A 73 22.50 -2.32 -11.46
C SER A 73 23.83 -2.49 -10.73
N ASN A 74 24.91 -2.13 -11.40
CA ASN A 74 26.23 -2.02 -10.77
C ASN A 74 26.52 -0.53 -10.55
N ALA A 75 26.85 -0.16 -9.31
CA ALA A 75 27.04 1.25 -8.94
C ALA A 75 28.27 1.90 -9.63
N SER A 76 29.21 1.11 -10.16
CA SER A 76 30.33 1.63 -10.95
C SER A 76 29.94 2.01 -12.39
N SER A 77 28.73 1.65 -12.86
CA SER A 77 28.21 2.02 -14.18
C SER A 77 26.87 2.74 -14.03
N SER A 78 26.88 4.07 -14.07
CA SER A 78 25.70 4.91 -13.79
C SER A 78 24.56 4.82 -14.82
N ARG A 79 24.65 3.97 -15.85
CA ARG A 79 23.71 3.99 -17.00
C ARG A 79 23.21 2.63 -17.52
N SER A 80 23.59 1.50 -16.91
CA SER A 80 23.10 0.19 -17.38
C SER A 80 22.55 -0.64 -16.23
N PHE A 81 21.23 -0.84 -16.25
CA PHE A 81 20.55 -1.85 -15.44
C PHE A 81 20.09 -3.00 -16.34
N HIS A 82 20.10 -4.20 -15.78
CA HIS A 82 19.45 -5.36 -16.36
C HIS A 82 18.07 -5.49 -15.74
N ILE A 83 17.05 -5.78 -16.54
CA ILE A 83 15.70 -6.07 -16.07
C ILE A 83 15.34 -7.48 -16.50
N SER A 84 14.82 -8.29 -15.58
CA SER A 84 14.34 -9.62 -15.90
C SER A 84 13.01 -9.53 -16.68
N PRO A 85 12.66 -10.55 -17.48
CA PRO A 85 11.26 -10.75 -17.88
C PRO A 85 10.37 -10.86 -16.65
N VAL A 86 9.06 -10.57 -16.81
CA VAL A 86 8.06 -10.85 -15.78
C VAL A 86 8.09 -12.34 -15.46
N GLN A 87 8.28 -12.65 -14.18
CA GLN A 87 8.24 -13.99 -13.64
C GLN A 87 6.87 -14.23 -13.01
N GLU A 88 6.36 -15.45 -13.12
CA GLU A 88 5.14 -15.89 -12.48
C GLU A 88 5.38 -17.32 -11.96
N LYS A 89 5.63 -17.45 -10.66
CA LYS A 89 6.15 -18.69 -10.07
C LYS A 89 5.59 -18.94 -8.68
N LEU A 90 5.31 -20.21 -8.41
CA LEU A 90 5.15 -20.70 -7.04
C LEU A 90 6.53 -20.86 -6.42
N LEU A 91 6.80 -20.14 -5.33
CA LEU A 91 8.10 -20.16 -4.65
C LEU A 91 7.95 -20.83 -3.29
N ARG A 92 8.76 -21.84 -3.01
CA ARG A 92 8.78 -22.57 -1.72
C ARG A 92 10.17 -22.61 -1.11
N THR A 93 11.19 -22.61 -1.96
CA THR A 93 12.60 -22.82 -1.63
C THR A 93 13.49 -21.96 -2.52
N GLU A 94 14.78 -21.87 -2.17
CA GLU A 94 15.80 -21.12 -2.92
C GLU A 94 16.03 -21.63 -4.36
N ASP A 95 15.68 -22.89 -4.63
CA ASP A 95 15.89 -23.54 -5.93
C ASP A 95 14.76 -23.26 -6.95
N ASP A 96 13.61 -22.75 -6.50
CA ASP A 96 12.44 -22.55 -7.39
C ASP A 96 12.64 -21.40 -8.40
N PHE A 97 13.56 -20.49 -8.12
CA PHE A 97 13.89 -19.37 -8.99
C PHE A 97 15.37 -18.98 -8.95
N ILE A 98 15.96 -18.88 -10.16
CA ILE A 98 17.32 -18.39 -10.37
C ILE A 98 17.30 -17.48 -11.60
N TRP A 99 17.84 -16.27 -11.47
CA TRP A 99 18.09 -15.39 -12.60
C TRP A 99 19.59 -15.17 -12.79
N SER A 100 20.11 -15.51 -13.97
CA SER A 100 21.49 -15.25 -14.35
C SER A 100 21.62 -13.93 -15.10
N VAL A 101 22.56 -13.09 -14.66
CA VAL A 101 22.85 -11.79 -15.26
C VAL A 101 24.31 -11.75 -15.68
N ASP A 102 24.56 -11.41 -16.94
CA ASP A 102 25.90 -11.20 -17.46
C ASP A 102 26.43 -9.84 -17.02
N THR A 103 27.27 -9.84 -15.98
CA THR A 103 27.85 -8.61 -15.41
C THR A 103 29.34 -8.80 -15.14
N PRO A 104 30.23 -8.24 -15.98
CA PRO A 104 31.67 -8.47 -15.88
C PRO A 104 32.30 -7.82 -14.64
N SER A 105 31.68 -6.78 -14.10
CA SER A 105 32.24 -5.91 -13.07
C SER A 105 32.06 -6.48 -11.66
N VAL A 106 33.14 -6.68 -10.90
CA VAL A 106 33.06 -6.90 -9.45
C VAL A 106 32.71 -5.60 -8.72
N GLY A 107 32.32 -5.69 -7.45
CA GLY A 107 32.11 -4.51 -6.59
C GLY A 107 30.67 -4.35 -6.14
N ARG A 108 30.14 -3.12 -6.21
CA ARG A 108 28.85 -2.76 -5.62
C ARG A 108 27.68 -3.04 -6.56
N TYR A 109 26.71 -3.78 -6.04
CA TYR A 109 25.48 -4.14 -6.75
C TYR A 109 24.25 -3.64 -6.02
N ILE A 110 23.23 -3.27 -6.78
CA ILE A 110 21.89 -2.98 -6.26
C ILE A 110 20.93 -3.90 -6.99
N ILE A 111 20.17 -4.67 -6.21
CA ILE A 111 19.17 -5.62 -6.69
C ILE A 111 17.82 -5.17 -6.15
N ASP A 112 16.91 -4.85 -7.06
CA ASP A 112 15.53 -4.49 -6.74
C ASP A 112 14.60 -5.61 -7.22
N VAL A 113 13.64 -6.00 -6.39
CA VAL A 113 12.46 -6.75 -6.82
C VAL A 113 11.23 -5.86 -6.74
N GLU A 114 10.37 -5.95 -7.75
CA GLU A 114 9.00 -5.42 -7.70
C GLU A 114 8.03 -6.58 -7.83
N PHE A 115 7.24 -6.78 -6.78
CA PHE A 115 6.15 -7.75 -6.76
C PHE A 115 4.93 -7.13 -7.44
N LEU A 116 4.62 -7.62 -8.62
CA LEU A 116 3.46 -7.19 -9.41
C LEU A 116 2.16 -7.79 -8.88
N ASP A 117 2.23 -9.01 -8.33
CA ASP A 117 1.13 -9.74 -7.73
C ASP A 117 1.66 -10.81 -6.77
N LEU A 118 0.91 -11.10 -5.71
CA LEU A 118 1.20 -12.15 -4.74
C LEU A 118 -0.10 -12.89 -4.44
N LYS A 119 -0.14 -14.22 -4.53
CA LYS A 119 -1.34 -15.04 -4.30
C LYS A 119 -1.03 -16.23 -3.42
N ILE A 120 -2.01 -16.64 -2.62
CA ILE A 120 -2.01 -17.93 -1.91
C ILE A 120 -2.56 -18.97 -2.89
N ASN A 121 -1.86 -20.08 -3.05
CA ASN A 121 -2.32 -21.17 -3.92
C ASN A 121 -3.40 -21.98 -3.19
N GLY A 122 -4.70 -21.74 -3.44
CA GLY A 122 -5.73 -22.51 -2.73
C GLY A 122 -7.20 -22.31 -3.09
N GLU A 123 -7.68 -21.12 -3.49
CA GLU A 123 -9.09 -20.88 -3.87
C GLU A 123 -9.21 -19.51 -4.58
N GLU A 124 -10.29 -19.29 -5.33
CA GLU A 124 -10.50 -18.19 -6.29
C GLU A 124 -9.78 -16.85 -5.97
N THR A 125 -8.75 -16.58 -6.78
CA THR A 125 -8.11 -15.29 -7.10
C THR A 125 -8.32 -14.13 -6.12
N SER A 126 -7.58 -14.10 -5.01
CA SER A 126 -7.34 -12.87 -4.24
C SER A 126 -5.85 -12.57 -4.15
N SER A 127 -5.48 -11.31 -4.44
CA SER A 127 -4.12 -10.79 -4.28
C SER A 127 -3.85 -10.55 -2.78
N VAL A 128 -2.66 -10.88 -2.30
CA VAL A 128 -2.31 -11.06 -0.87
C VAL A 128 -1.68 -9.79 -0.25
N TRP A 129 -1.93 -8.64 -0.86
CA TRP A 129 -1.67 -7.36 -0.18
C TRP A 129 -2.54 -7.29 1.08
N PRO A 130 -1.99 -6.79 2.18
CA PRO A 130 -1.95 -7.55 3.43
C PRO A 130 -3.31 -8.00 3.93
N SER A 131 -3.43 -9.32 4.04
CA SER A 131 -4.40 -10.00 4.87
C SER A 131 -3.90 -10.08 6.32
N ASP A 132 -4.79 -9.71 7.24
CA ASP A 132 -4.95 -10.17 8.63
C ASP A 132 -4.10 -9.68 9.82
N GLU A 133 -3.28 -8.62 9.72
CA GLU A 133 -2.59 -8.13 10.95
C GLU A 133 -2.87 -6.68 11.41
N VAL A 134 -3.83 -5.95 10.82
CA VAL A 134 -4.17 -4.57 11.29
C VAL A 134 -5.62 -4.38 11.76
N TYR A 135 -6.44 -5.44 11.85
CA TYR A 135 -7.80 -5.31 12.42
C TYR A 135 -8.28 -6.48 13.28
N GLN A 136 -7.37 -7.13 14.00
CA GLN A 136 -7.77 -7.97 15.13
C GLN A 136 -7.07 -7.48 16.39
N THR A 137 -7.61 -6.41 16.96
CA THR A 137 -7.49 -6.23 18.40
C THR A 137 -8.33 -7.31 19.06
N ILE A 138 -7.66 -8.40 19.47
CA ILE A 138 -7.79 -9.13 20.73
C ILE A 138 -9.21 -9.58 21.10
N GLY A 139 -9.38 -10.88 21.32
CA GLY A 139 -10.62 -11.52 21.75
C GLY A 139 -11.13 -11.08 23.11
N ILE A 140 -11.75 -9.90 23.15
CA ILE A 140 -12.74 -9.43 24.12
C ILE A 140 -13.77 -8.59 23.33
N GLN A 141 -15.06 -8.97 23.37
CA GLN A 141 -16.27 -8.29 22.82
C GLN A 141 -16.93 -8.81 21.51
N SER A 142 -17.05 -10.12 21.32
CA SER A 142 -17.93 -10.68 20.27
C SER A 142 -19.42 -10.29 20.42
N SER A 143 -19.88 -9.83 21.59
CA SER A 143 -21.28 -9.39 21.76
C SER A 143 -21.54 -7.95 21.30
N THR A 144 -20.65 -6.99 21.60
CA THR A 144 -20.93 -5.56 21.36
C THR A 144 -20.90 -5.20 19.88
N ILE A 145 -19.91 -5.69 19.13
CA ILE A 145 -19.83 -5.50 17.67
C ILE A 145 -21.02 -6.20 16.99
N CYS A 146 -21.40 -7.40 17.45
CA CYS A 146 -22.61 -8.06 16.95
C CYS A 146 -23.88 -7.25 17.26
N CYS A 147 -23.98 -6.63 18.43
CA CYS A 147 -25.09 -5.72 18.76
C CYS A 147 -25.11 -4.49 17.83
N LEU A 148 -23.97 -3.85 17.59
CA LEU A 148 -23.85 -2.70 16.69
C LEU A 148 -24.15 -3.07 15.24
N SER A 149 -23.66 -4.22 14.76
CA SER A 149 -24.00 -4.77 13.45
C SER A 149 -25.51 -4.94 13.32
N ARG A 150 -26.14 -5.61 14.29
CA ARG A 150 -27.59 -5.81 14.27
C ARG A 150 -28.36 -4.49 14.31
N MET A 151 -27.90 -3.50 15.08
CA MET A 151 -28.51 -2.17 15.08
C MET A 151 -28.45 -1.51 13.70
N LEU A 152 -27.34 -1.64 12.98
CA LEU A 152 -27.18 -1.10 11.64
C LEU A 152 -28.02 -1.88 10.61
N ASP A 153 -27.89 -3.21 10.59
CA ASP A 153 -28.50 -4.10 9.58
C ASP A 153 -30.04 -4.11 9.68
N GLU A 154 -30.59 -4.13 10.90
CA GLU A 154 -32.04 -4.11 11.15
C GLU A 154 -32.58 -2.69 11.39
N ALA A 155 -31.72 -1.66 11.34
CA ALA A 155 -32.06 -0.27 11.63
C ALA A 155 -32.77 -0.04 12.98
N ILE A 156 -32.41 -0.84 14.01
CA ILE A 156 -33.03 -0.79 15.34
C ILE A 156 -32.79 0.58 15.98
N HIS A 157 -33.84 1.38 16.12
CA HIS A 157 -33.79 2.75 16.65
C HIS A 157 -32.91 3.72 15.86
N ALA A 158 -32.69 3.45 14.56
CA ALA A 158 -32.03 4.42 13.69
C ALA A 158 -32.79 5.75 13.72
N ASP A 159 -32.07 6.85 13.90
CA ASP A 159 -32.60 8.20 14.05
C ASP A 159 -32.05 9.18 13.01
N LEU A 160 -31.34 8.64 12.00
CA LEU A 160 -30.77 9.37 10.88
C LEU A 160 -31.05 8.65 9.56
N THR A 161 -31.42 9.42 8.54
CA THR A 161 -31.39 9.00 7.13
C THR A 161 -30.23 9.71 6.43
N ILE A 162 -29.41 8.96 5.72
CA ILE A 162 -28.31 9.49 4.90
C ILE A 162 -28.73 9.29 3.44
N ILE A 163 -28.83 10.39 2.69
CA ILE A 163 -29.13 10.38 1.25
C ILE A 163 -27.81 10.45 0.49
N THR A 164 -27.55 9.45 -0.35
CA THR A 164 -26.35 9.35 -1.20
C THR A 164 -26.68 9.74 -2.64
N ALA A 165 -25.68 9.72 -3.52
CA ALA A 165 -25.87 10.05 -4.95
C ALA A 165 -26.95 9.19 -5.64
N ASP A 166 -27.10 7.94 -5.22
CA ASP A 166 -27.85 6.88 -5.89
C ASP A 166 -28.72 6.05 -4.93
N GLY A 167 -28.90 6.49 -3.68
CA GLY A 167 -29.62 5.72 -2.69
C GLY A 167 -29.77 6.41 -1.33
N SER A 168 -30.16 5.62 -0.33
CA SER A 168 -30.19 6.08 1.06
C SER A 168 -29.96 4.93 2.02
N LEU A 169 -29.46 5.25 3.22
CA LEU A 169 -29.30 4.29 4.31
C LEU A 169 -29.70 4.91 5.65
N ARG A 170 -29.96 4.04 6.63
CA ARG A 170 -30.35 4.42 8.00
C ARG A 170 -29.16 4.24 8.93
N ALA A 171 -28.99 5.16 9.87
CA ALA A 171 -27.91 5.12 10.85
C ALA A 171 -28.32 5.81 12.16
N HIS A 172 -27.37 5.92 13.09
CA HIS A 172 -27.54 6.50 14.41
C HIS A 172 -26.67 7.74 14.58
N LYS A 173 -27.29 8.89 14.88
CA LYS A 173 -26.59 10.16 15.15
C LYS A 173 -25.55 10.00 16.25
N ALA A 174 -25.85 9.18 17.27
CA ALA A 174 -24.95 8.91 18.40
C ALA A 174 -23.62 8.28 17.94
N VAL A 175 -23.67 7.25 17.09
CA VAL A 175 -22.47 6.56 16.59
C VAL A 175 -21.65 7.48 15.68
N LEU A 176 -22.32 8.21 14.77
CA LEU A 176 -21.61 9.15 13.90
C LEU A 176 -20.98 10.31 14.69
N SER A 177 -21.69 10.84 15.70
CA SER A 177 -21.18 11.92 16.57
C SER A 177 -20.02 11.48 17.45
N SER A 178 -20.00 10.22 17.89
CA SER A 178 -18.89 9.71 18.70
C SER A 178 -17.63 9.53 17.88
N SER A 179 -17.77 9.26 16.58
CA SER A 179 -16.65 8.92 15.70
C SER A 179 -16.15 10.09 14.84
N SER A 180 -16.88 11.20 14.80
CA SER A 180 -16.53 12.38 14.00
C SER A 180 -16.97 13.67 14.71
N PRO A 181 -16.05 14.63 14.93
CA PRO A 181 -16.40 15.94 15.48
C PRO A 181 -17.25 16.77 14.50
N VAL A 182 -17.13 16.53 13.19
CA VAL A 182 -17.98 17.16 12.16
C VAL A 182 -19.42 16.68 12.30
N PHE A 183 -19.67 15.37 12.37
CA PHE A 183 -21.02 14.85 12.61
C PHE A 183 -21.58 15.29 13.97
N ARG A 184 -20.75 15.29 15.01
CA ARG A 184 -21.16 15.80 16.34
C ARG A 184 -21.64 17.24 16.25
N SER A 185 -20.88 18.11 15.57
CA SER A 185 -21.25 19.52 15.40
C SER A 185 -22.53 19.67 14.56
N MET A 186 -22.62 18.91 13.47
CA MET A 186 -23.78 18.88 12.57
C MET A 186 -25.10 18.55 13.31
N PHE A 187 -25.07 17.61 14.26
CA PHE A 187 -26.27 17.20 15.01
C PHE A 187 -26.52 17.99 16.30
N HIS A 188 -25.51 18.70 16.82
CA HIS A 188 -25.65 19.47 18.06
C HIS A 188 -26.30 20.84 17.82
N HIS A 189 -25.90 21.55 16.77
CA HIS A 189 -26.41 22.88 16.45
C HIS A 189 -27.84 22.83 15.89
N ASN A 190 -28.62 23.91 16.06
CA ASN A 190 -29.98 24.05 15.50
C ASN A 190 -29.91 24.28 13.97
N LEU A 191 -29.35 23.30 13.27
CA LEU A 191 -29.27 23.24 11.82
C LEU A 191 -30.42 22.38 11.29
N LYS A 192 -30.72 22.51 9.99
CA LYS A 192 -31.81 21.80 9.33
C LYS A 192 -31.71 20.28 9.51
N GLU A 193 -30.49 19.76 9.56
CA GLU A 193 -30.14 18.36 9.72
C GLU A 193 -30.57 17.80 11.09
N LYS A 194 -30.52 18.63 12.14
CA LYS A 194 -30.98 18.25 13.47
C LYS A 194 -32.50 18.05 13.49
N GLU A 195 -33.24 18.92 12.81
CA GLU A 195 -34.71 18.89 12.73
C GLU A 195 -35.22 17.84 11.73
N SER A 196 -34.56 17.71 10.58
CA SER A 196 -34.98 16.80 9.49
C SER A 196 -34.58 15.34 9.73
N SER A 197 -33.63 15.09 10.65
CA SER A 197 -33.00 13.76 10.84
C SER A 197 -32.49 13.16 9.53
N THR A 198 -32.08 14.02 8.59
CA THR A 198 -31.66 13.65 7.25
C THR A 198 -30.42 14.47 6.86
N ILE A 199 -29.40 13.80 6.32
CA ILE A 199 -28.20 14.44 5.77
C ILE A 199 -27.97 14.00 4.34
N HIS A 200 -27.33 14.87 3.55
CA HIS A 200 -27.02 14.62 2.15
C HIS A 200 -25.50 14.43 1.97
N VAL A 201 -25.13 13.28 1.41
CA VAL A 201 -23.74 12.86 1.12
C VAL A 201 -23.68 12.49 -0.37
N GLU A 202 -23.96 13.47 -1.21
CA GLU A 202 -24.09 13.32 -2.67
C GLU A 202 -22.76 13.06 -3.37
N ASP A 203 -21.64 13.27 -2.67
CA ASP A 203 -20.28 12.97 -3.14
C ASP A 203 -19.88 11.49 -2.97
N MET A 204 -20.76 10.65 -2.43
CA MET A 204 -20.54 9.21 -2.30
C MET A 204 -21.66 8.38 -2.94
N SER A 205 -21.29 7.25 -3.54
CA SER A 205 -22.26 6.20 -3.87
C SER A 205 -22.78 5.50 -2.61
N LEU A 206 -23.92 4.83 -2.72
CA LEU A 206 -24.52 4.05 -1.65
C LEU A 206 -23.55 3.01 -1.11
N GLU A 207 -22.82 2.32 -1.98
CA GLU A 207 -21.83 1.31 -1.58
C GLU A 207 -20.68 1.92 -0.77
N SER A 208 -20.13 3.04 -1.24
CA SER A 208 -19.00 3.69 -0.56
C SER A 208 -19.42 4.30 0.78
N CYS A 209 -20.62 4.88 0.83
CA CYS A 209 -21.18 5.40 2.08
C CYS A 209 -21.52 4.26 3.05
N THR A 210 -22.01 3.12 2.56
CA THR A 210 -22.21 1.92 3.38
C THR A 210 -20.90 1.43 3.97
N ALA A 211 -19.80 1.40 3.19
CA ALA A 211 -18.49 1.07 3.72
C ALA A 211 -18.06 2.03 4.83
N LEU A 212 -18.25 3.35 4.65
CA LEU A 212 -17.95 4.35 5.69
C LEU A 212 -18.76 4.07 6.96
N ILE A 213 -20.06 3.87 6.85
CA ILE A 213 -20.91 3.61 8.02
C ILE A 213 -20.51 2.28 8.68
N SER A 214 -20.26 1.22 7.93
CA SER A 214 -19.76 -0.04 8.50
C SER A 214 -18.42 0.16 9.23
N PHE A 215 -17.53 1.03 8.75
CA PHE A 215 -16.29 1.34 9.46
C PHE A 215 -16.58 2.01 10.81
N LEU A 216 -17.49 2.99 10.85
CA LEU A 216 -17.87 3.69 12.09
C LEU A 216 -18.52 2.77 13.12
N TYR A 217 -19.11 1.64 12.70
CA TYR A 217 -19.71 0.63 13.57
C TYR A 217 -18.73 -0.51 13.92
N GLY A 218 -17.53 -0.51 13.33
CA GLY A 218 -16.54 -1.58 13.49
C GLY A 218 -16.92 -2.88 12.78
N THR A 219 -17.77 -2.81 11.75
CA THR A 219 -18.32 -3.97 11.01
C THR A 219 -17.88 -4.02 9.55
N ILE A 220 -17.02 -3.09 9.11
CA ILE A 220 -16.50 -3.08 7.74
C ILE A 220 -15.72 -4.36 7.44
N LYS A 221 -16.03 -4.97 6.30
CA LYS A 221 -15.26 -6.11 5.79
C LYS A 221 -14.07 -5.60 5.00
N GLN A 222 -12.99 -6.36 5.05
CA GLN A 222 -11.75 -6.02 4.34
C GLN A 222 -12.01 -5.74 2.86
N GLN A 223 -12.74 -6.61 2.14
CA GLN A 223 -13.02 -6.41 0.71
C GLN A 223 -13.72 -5.08 0.40
N ASP A 224 -14.61 -4.62 1.29
CA ASP A 224 -15.37 -3.38 1.10
C ASP A 224 -14.48 -2.17 1.37
N PHE A 225 -13.61 -2.26 2.39
CA PHE A 225 -12.57 -1.26 2.62
C PHE A 225 -11.67 -1.10 1.39
N TRP A 226 -11.09 -2.18 0.88
CA TRP A 226 -10.19 -2.13 -0.29
C TRP A 226 -10.88 -1.56 -1.53
N LYS A 227 -12.11 -1.98 -1.80
CA LYS A 227 -12.90 -1.52 -2.95
C LYS A 227 -13.19 -0.01 -2.88
N HIS A 228 -13.45 0.52 -1.68
CA HIS A 228 -13.91 1.90 -1.49
C HIS A 228 -12.87 2.83 -0.85
N ARG A 229 -11.62 2.39 -0.64
CA ARG A 229 -10.58 3.10 0.14
C ARG A 229 -10.35 4.57 -0.25
N LEU A 230 -10.41 4.93 -1.54
CA LEU A 230 -10.22 6.31 -1.98
C LEU A 230 -11.43 7.21 -1.62
N ALA A 231 -12.65 6.68 -1.75
CA ALA A 231 -13.85 7.38 -1.29
C ALA A 231 -13.87 7.49 0.25
N LEU A 232 -13.39 6.46 0.95
CA LEU A 232 -13.23 6.48 2.40
C LEU A 232 -12.20 7.52 2.85
N LEU A 233 -11.07 7.67 2.15
CA LEU A 233 -10.09 8.71 2.41
C LEU A 233 -10.70 10.12 2.28
N GLY A 234 -11.45 10.38 1.21
CA GLY A 234 -12.15 11.63 1.02
C GLY A 234 -13.17 11.91 2.13
N ALA A 235 -13.94 10.89 2.52
CA ALA A 235 -14.88 11.00 3.64
C ALA A 235 -14.18 11.20 4.99
N ALA A 236 -13.06 10.52 5.23
CA ALA A 236 -12.28 10.66 6.45
C ALA A 236 -11.78 12.09 6.61
N ASN A 237 -11.28 12.69 5.53
CA ASN A 237 -10.86 14.09 5.55
C ASN A 237 -12.05 15.06 5.71
N LYS A 238 -13.16 14.81 5.01
CA LYS A 238 -14.37 15.66 5.08
C LYS A 238 -15.02 15.66 6.46
N TYR A 239 -15.06 14.50 7.11
CA TYR A 239 -15.71 14.30 8.41
C TYR A 239 -14.74 14.25 9.58
N ASP A 240 -13.45 14.52 9.36
CA ASP A 240 -12.42 14.58 10.40
C ASP A 240 -12.35 13.26 11.22
N ILE A 241 -12.15 12.15 10.50
CA ILE A 241 -12.04 10.80 11.04
C ILE A 241 -10.59 10.33 10.89
N ASP A 242 -9.69 10.86 11.72
CA ASP A 242 -8.24 10.63 11.63
C ASP A 242 -7.87 9.15 11.58
N GLY A 243 -8.49 8.31 12.41
CA GLY A 243 -8.23 6.87 12.42
C GLY A 243 -8.52 6.19 11.07
N LEU A 244 -9.54 6.64 10.33
CA LEU A 244 -9.80 6.12 8.99
C LEU A 244 -8.77 6.65 7.97
N LYS A 245 -8.40 7.92 8.10
CA LYS A 245 -7.41 8.59 7.25
C LYS A 245 -6.05 7.89 7.34
N ASP A 246 -5.58 7.58 8.55
CA ASP A 246 -4.32 6.85 8.79
C ASP A 246 -4.33 5.46 8.14
N ILE A 247 -5.44 4.74 8.25
CA ILE A 247 -5.53 3.37 7.72
C ILE A 247 -5.64 3.39 6.19
N CYS A 248 -6.35 4.37 5.63
CA CYS A 248 -6.31 4.62 4.18
C CYS A 248 -4.89 4.94 3.70
N GLU A 249 -4.16 5.80 4.42
CA GLU A 249 -2.78 6.15 4.08
C GLU A 249 -1.87 4.90 4.03
N GLU A 250 -1.92 4.06 5.07
CA GLU A 250 -1.12 2.84 5.16
C GLU A 250 -1.46 1.85 4.03
N SER A 251 -2.75 1.62 3.78
CA SER A 251 -3.20 0.73 2.71
C SER A 251 -2.78 1.22 1.32
N LEU A 252 -2.84 2.53 1.06
CA LEU A 252 -2.40 3.10 -0.22
C LEU A 252 -0.88 3.01 -0.40
N LEU A 253 -0.12 3.17 0.69
CA LEU A 253 1.33 3.04 0.67
C LEU A 253 1.77 1.60 0.37
N GLU A 254 1.07 0.61 0.93
CA GLU A 254 1.32 -0.80 0.67
C GLU A 254 1.03 -1.20 -0.78
N ASP A 255 0.02 -0.57 -1.39
CA ASP A 255 -0.40 -0.82 -2.78
C ASP A 255 0.38 0.03 -3.82
N LEU A 256 1.40 0.76 -3.39
CA LEU A 256 2.15 1.68 -4.24
C LEU A 256 2.92 0.95 -5.35
N ASN A 257 2.78 1.41 -6.59
CA ASN A 257 3.45 0.87 -7.77
C ASN A 257 3.59 1.90 -8.90
N SER A 258 4.34 1.57 -9.97
CA SER A 258 4.59 2.50 -11.08
C SER A 258 3.31 2.90 -11.86
N ARG A 259 2.19 2.21 -11.69
CA ARG A 259 0.93 2.58 -12.36
C ARG A 259 0.20 3.69 -11.64
N ASN A 260 0.24 3.69 -10.30
CA ASN A 260 -0.56 4.58 -9.45
C ASN A 260 0.26 5.65 -8.70
N VAL A 261 1.60 5.54 -8.62
CA VAL A 261 2.43 6.42 -7.76
C VAL A 261 2.23 7.92 -7.99
N LEU A 262 2.01 8.37 -9.22
CA LEU A 262 1.77 9.78 -9.52
C LEU A 262 0.40 10.24 -9.02
N ASP A 263 -0.64 9.42 -9.18
CA ASP A 263 -1.97 9.71 -8.65
C ASP A 263 -1.94 9.72 -7.12
N MET A 264 -1.28 8.73 -6.51
CA MET A 264 -1.12 8.65 -5.05
C MET A 264 -0.33 9.82 -4.48
N LEU A 265 0.66 10.35 -5.22
CA LEU A 265 1.39 11.55 -4.81
C LEU A 265 0.49 12.79 -4.80
N ASN A 266 -0.42 12.93 -5.77
CA ASN A 266 -1.42 14.00 -5.76
C ASN A 266 -2.41 13.85 -4.60
N GLU A 267 -2.94 12.64 -4.38
CA GLU A 267 -3.84 12.37 -3.25
C GLU A 267 -3.15 12.65 -1.91
N ALA A 268 -1.88 12.24 -1.78
CA ALA A 268 -1.11 12.47 -0.57
C ALA A 268 -0.84 13.95 -0.31
N TRP A 269 -0.62 14.73 -1.37
CA TRP A 269 -0.53 16.18 -1.25
C TRP A 269 -1.86 16.80 -0.85
N PHE A 270 -2.95 16.47 -1.57
CA PHE A 270 -4.27 17.05 -1.38
C PHE A 270 -4.86 16.76 0.00
N TYR A 271 -4.67 15.54 0.52
CA TYR A 271 -5.15 15.13 1.83
C TYR A 271 -4.08 15.25 2.93
N GLU A 272 -2.90 15.82 2.65
CA GLU A 272 -1.81 16.00 3.62
C GLU A 272 -1.33 14.68 4.28
N LEU A 273 -1.24 13.61 3.48
CA LEU A 273 -0.78 12.29 3.90
C LEU A 273 0.76 12.20 3.86
N LEU A 274 1.40 12.54 4.98
CA LEU A 274 2.86 12.68 5.07
C LEU A 274 3.63 11.37 4.82
N LYS A 275 3.15 10.23 5.34
CA LYS A 275 3.81 8.92 5.14
C LYS A 275 3.68 8.50 3.68
N LEU A 276 2.49 8.65 3.08
CA LEU A 276 2.26 8.28 1.68
C LEU A 276 3.05 9.19 0.74
N LYS A 277 3.06 10.51 0.98
CA LYS A 277 3.84 11.46 0.17
C LYS A 277 5.32 11.09 0.19
N LYS A 278 5.89 10.90 1.39
CA LYS A 278 7.29 10.47 1.55
C LYS A 278 7.54 9.13 0.84
N GLY A 279 6.63 8.17 0.98
CA GLY A 279 6.68 6.90 0.28
C GLY A 279 6.72 7.07 -1.24
N CYS A 280 5.84 7.87 -1.83
CA CYS A 280 5.84 8.16 -3.26
C CYS A 280 7.17 8.77 -3.73
N LEU A 281 7.74 9.72 -2.98
CA LEU A 281 9.01 10.35 -3.31
C LEU A 281 10.18 9.35 -3.25
N VAL A 282 10.26 8.54 -2.19
CA VAL A 282 11.26 7.47 -2.06
C VAL A 282 11.10 6.44 -3.19
N PHE A 283 9.88 6.04 -3.52
CA PHE A 283 9.58 5.12 -4.63
C PHE A 283 10.11 5.68 -5.97
N LEU A 284 9.83 6.94 -6.26
CA LEU A 284 10.22 7.57 -7.52
C LEU A 284 11.72 7.79 -7.62
N PHE A 285 12.31 8.43 -6.61
CA PHE A 285 13.67 8.98 -6.70
C PHE A 285 14.72 8.05 -6.12
N GLU A 286 14.52 7.56 -4.89
CA GLU A 286 15.48 6.63 -4.29
C GLU A 286 15.42 5.29 -5.01
N PHE A 287 14.22 4.69 -5.17
CA PHE A 287 14.06 3.43 -5.89
C PHE A 287 14.22 3.56 -7.42
N GLY A 288 14.39 4.78 -7.93
CA GLY A 288 14.64 5.05 -9.36
C GLY A 288 13.47 4.64 -10.27
N LYS A 289 12.25 4.57 -9.73
CA LYS A 289 11.04 4.25 -10.50
C LYS A 289 10.52 5.42 -11.32
N ILE A 290 11.12 6.59 -11.16
CA ILE A 290 10.89 7.76 -12.02
C ILE A 290 11.05 7.43 -13.53
N HIS A 291 11.92 6.46 -13.87
CA HIS A 291 12.11 5.99 -15.24
C HIS A 291 10.89 5.23 -15.79
N ASP A 292 10.17 4.52 -14.94
CA ASP A 292 9.02 3.69 -15.31
C ASP A 292 7.77 4.54 -15.60
N VAL A 293 7.76 5.78 -15.10
CA VAL A 293 6.65 6.74 -15.24
C VAL A 293 6.99 7.93 -16.14
N LYS A 294 8.14 7.90 -16.82
CA LYS A 294 8.69 9.03 -17.57
C LYS A 294 7.68 9.64 -18.56
N ASP A 295 6.94 8.80 -19.26
CA ASP A 295 5.98 9.24 -20.28
C ASP A 295 4.76 9.94 -19.66
N LYS A 296 4.47 9.71 -18.38
CA LYS A 296 3.36 10.32 -17.64
C LYS A 296 3.76 11.60 -16.89
N LEU A 297 5.05 11.81 -16.64
CA LEU A 297 5.54 12.93 -15.81
C LEU A 297 5.17 14.30 -16.38
N ASN A 298 5.26 14.49 -17.69
CA ASN A 298 4.90 15.77 -18.30
C ASN A 298 3.43 16.12 -18.04
N ASN A 299 2.54 15.14 -18.12
CA ASN A 299 1.12 15.33 -17.82
C ASN A 299 0.92 15.64 -16.33
N PHE A 300 1.61 14.92 -15.45
CA PHE A 300 1.57 15.18 -14.01
C PHE A 300 1.99 16.61 -13.68
N PHE A 301 3.13 17.09 -14.18
CA PHE A 301 3.62 18.44 -13.90
C PHE A 301 2.72 19.57 -14.41
N GLN A 302 1.87 19.31 -15.39
CA GLN A 302 0.91 20.30 -15.89
C GLN A 302 -0.30 20.50 -14.97
N HIS A 303 -0.63 19.48 -14.16
CA HIS A 303 -1.85 19.46 -13.35
C HIS A 303 -1.57 19.44 -11.84
N ALA A 304 -0.37 19.04 -11.43
CA ALA A 304 0.05 19.01 -10.04
C ALA A 304 0.20 20.42 -9.47
N ASP A 305 0.05 20.52 -8.15
CA ASP A 305 0.30 21.75 -7.41
C ASP A 305 1.77 22.20 -7.57
N ARG A 306 1.99 23.51 -7.68
CA ARG A 306 3.33 24.07 -7.91
C ARG A 306 4.29 23.78 -6.75
N GLU A 307 3.81 23.80 -5.52
CA GLU A 307 4.64 23.52 -4.34
C GLU A 307 5.06 22.07 -4.32
N LEU A 308 4.16 21.15 -4.67
CA LEU A 308 4.48 19.72 -4.84
C LEU A 308 5.55 19.50 -5.91
N VAL A 309 5.44 20.18 -7.06
CA VAL A 309 6.45 20.07 -8.12
C VAL A 309 7.81 20.60 -7.65
N ILE A 310 7.85 21.71 -6.91
CA ILE A 310 9.09 22.24 -6.33
C ILE A 310 9.71 21.24 -5.36
N GLU A 311 8.90 20.64 -4.47
CA GLU A 311 9.35 19.61 -3.53
C GLU A 311 9.95 18.40 -4.25
N MET A 312 9.32 17.94 -5.35
CA MET A 312 9.88 16.87 -6.18
C MET A 312 11.25 17.24 -6.77
N PHE A 313 11.43 18.47 -7.25
CA PHE A 313 12.73 18.91 -7.76
C PHE A 313 13.79 18.97 -6.66
N GLN A 314 13.43 19.38 -5.45
CA GLN A 314 14.34 19.37 -4.30
C GLN A 314 14.78 17.94 -3.96
N GLU A 315 13.86 16.97 -4.01
CA GLU A 315 14.16 15.56 -3.76
C GLU A 315 15.07 14.94 -4.84
N VAL A 316 14.93 15.35 -6.10
CA VAL A 316 15.88 14.94 -7.15
C VAL A 316 17.30 15.41 -6.84
N LEU A 317 17.44 16.64 -6.32
CA LEU A 317 18.73 17.24 -5.99
C LEU A 317 19.37 16.59 -4.76
N SER A 318 18.58 16.21 -3.74
CA SER A 318 19.05 15.50 -2.55
C SER A 318 19.63 14.13 -2.91
N VAL A 319 18.92 13.36 -3.74
CA VAL A 319 19.36 12.02 -4.17
C VAL A 319 20.58 12.09 -5.10
N SER A 320 20.68 13.13 -5.93
CA SER A 320 21.79 13.29 -6.88
C SER A 320 23.10 13.79 -6.23
N ASN A 321 23.01 14.47 -5.08
CA ASN A 321 24.15 14.97 -4.31
C ASN A 321 24.03 14.56 -2.83
N PRO A 322 24.25 13.28 -2.50
CA PRO A 322 24.27 12.85 -1.10
C PRO A 322 25.45 13.53 -0.39
N VAL A 323 25.15 14.32 0.64
CA VAL A 323 26.11 15.06 1.49
C VAL A 323 27.07 14.12 2.20
#